data_AF-X1MR60-F1
#
_entry.id   AF-X1MR60-F1
#
_cell.length_a   1.000
_cell.length_b   1.000
_cell.length_c   1.000
_cell.angle_alpha   90.00
_cell.angle_beta   90.00
_cell.angle_gamma   90.00
#
_symmetry.space_group_name_H-M   'P 1'
#
loop_
_entity.id
_entity.type
_entity.pdbx_description
1 polymer ?
#
loop_
_entity_poly.entity_id
_entity_poly.type
_entity_poly.pdbx_seq_one_letter_code
_entity_poly.pdbx_strand_id
1 'polypeptide(L)'
;MDIDDERIKYTVQHTEILRPPKQSLATFGTTNIYYYLVTEPAYAELIENVTETVVREGRVIAEKPRIVTPYYLSRLEGFSLDAKR
;
A
#
# COMPACT_ATOMS: atom_id res chain seq x y z
N MET A 1 6.16 -3.24 19.94
CA MET A 1 5.47 -3.20 18.63
C MET A 1 4.16 -2.45 18.84
N ASP A 2 4.22 -1.15 19.21
CA ASP A 2 3.26 -0.65 20.22
C ASP A 2 2.50 0.66 19.90
N ILE A 3 2.67 1.33 18.76
CA ILE A 3 1.85 2.51 18.41
C ILE A 3 1.36 2.48 16.95
N ASP A 4 2.21 2.07 16.01
CA ASP A 4 1.80 1.92 14.60
C ASP A 4 0.76 0.81 14.41
N ASP A 5 0.87 -0.27 15.19
CA ASP A 5 -0.03 -1.42 15.08
C ASP A 5 -1.49 -1.06 15.40
N GLU A 6 -1.74 -0.21 16.39
CA GLU A 6 -3.12 0.18 16.74
C GLU A 6 -3.75 1.09 15.69
N ARG A 7 -3.00 2.07 15.17
CA ARG A 7 -3.48 2.96 14.10
C ARG A 7 -3.73 2.21 12.80
N ILE A 8 -2.82 1.29 12.44
CA ILE A 8 -2.99 0.42 11.27
C ILE A 8 -4.20 -0.47 11.46
N LYS A 9 -4.34 -1.12 12.62
CA LYS A 9 -5.49 -1.97 12.95
C LYS A 9 -6.81 -1.20 12.88
N TYR A 10 -6.85 -0.01 13.49
CA TYR A 10 -8.01 0.89 13.42
C TYR A 10 -8.37 1.18 11.97
N THR A 11 -7.39 1.61 11.17
CA THR A 11 -7.62 1.94 9.74
C THR A 11 -8.14 0.75 8.95
N VAL A 12 -7.57 -0.44 9.15
CA VAL A 12 -8.01 -1.68 8.47
C VAL A 12 -9.45 -2.04 8.87
N GLN A 13 -9.82 -1.85 10.14
CA GLN A 13 -11.16 -2.16 10.64
C GLN A 13 -12.24 -1.18 10.14
N HIS A 14 -11.86 0.07 9.89
CA HIS A 14 -12.79 1.14 9.48
C HIS A 14 -12.75 1.44 7.98
N THR A 15 -11.91 0.76 7.21
CA THR A 15 -11.88 0.88 5.75
C THR A 15 -12.78 -0.16 5.12
N GLU A 16 -13.73 0.27 4.29
CA GLU A 16 -14.64 -0.62 3.58
C GLU A 16 -14.24 -0.80 2.11
N ILE A 17 -14.41 -2.02 1.59
CA ILE A 17 -14.22 -2.31 0.17
C ILE A 17 -15.55 -2.11 -0.58
N LEU A 18 -15.70 -0.95 -1.20
CA LEU A 18 -16.89 -0.63 -2.00
C LEU A 18 -16.98 -1.43 -3.31
N ARG A 19 -15.82 -1.74 -3.91
CA ARG A 19 -15.72 -2.47 -5.17
C ARG A 19 -14.57 -3.47 -5.11
N PRO A 20 -14.84 -4.79 -5.03
CA PRO A 20 -13.79 -5.78 -5.08
C PRO A 20 -13.13 -5.81 -6.47
N PRO A 21 -11.85 -6.20 -6.55
CA PRO A 21 -11.20 -6.40 -7.85
C PRO A 21 -11.90 -7.55 -8.59
N LYS A 22 -12.08 -7.38 -9.91
CA LYS A 22 -12.71 -8.41 -10.77
C LYS A 22 -11.83 -9.65 -10.93
N GLN A 23 -10.52 -9.50 -10.77
CA GLN A 23 -9.54 -10.58 -10.89
C GLN A 23 -8.79 -10.75 -9.58
N SER A 24 -8.62 -12.00 -9.16
CA SER A 24 -7.88 -12.37 -7.96
C SER A 24 -6.37 -12.17 -8.13
N LEU A 25 -5.68 -12.06 -6.99
CA LEU A 25 -4.21 -12.06 -6.89
C LEU A 25 -3.63 -13.23 -7.70
N ALA A 26 -2.54 -12.98 -8.45
CA ALA A 26 -1.87 -14.03 -9.20
C ALA A 26 -1.13 -14.97 -8.22
N THR A 27 -1.42 -16.27 -8.27
CA THR A 27 -0.82 -17.25 -7.34
C THR A 27 0.68 -17.47 -7.58
N PHE A 28 1.12 -17.44 -8.85
CA PHE A 28 2.51 -17.71 -9.25
C PHE A 28 3.08 -16.64 -10.20
N GLY A 29 2.36 -15.53 -10.37
CA GLY A 29 2.75 -14.41 -11.24
C GLY A 29 2.79 -13.12 -10.46
N THR A 30 3.12 -12.03 -11.15
CA THR A 30 3.05 -10.69 -10.56
C THR A 30 1.59 -10.28 -10.44
N THR A 31 1.16 -9.98 -9.22
CA THR A 31 -0.12 -9.32 -8.98
C THR A 31 0.03 -7.85 -9.28
N ASN A 32 -0.93 -7.31 -10.00
CA ASN A 32 -0.97 -5.89 -10.28
C ASN A 32 -2.40 -5.36 -10.17
N ILE A 33 -2.68 -4.62 -9.09
CA ILE A 33 -4.00 -4.10 -8.79
C ILE A 33 -3.95 -2.59 -8.87
N TYR A 34 -4.73 -2.03 -9.78
CA TYR A 34 -5.04 -0.62 -9.79
C TYR A 34 -6.30 -0.37 -8.97
N TYR A 35 -6.26 0.61 -8.07
CA TYR A 35 -7.34 0.89 -7.14
C TYR A 35 -7.59 2.39 -7.02
N TYR A 36 -8.80 2.70 -6.57
CA TYR A 36 -9.18 4.03 -6.13
C TYR A 36 -9.40 4.00 -4.62
N LEU A 37 -8.94 5.05 -3.95
CA LEU A 37 -9.16 5.28 -2.52
C LEU A 37 -9.95 6.59 -2.36
N VAL A 38 -11.06 6.51 -1.66
CA VAL A 38 -11.92 7.65 -1.34
C VAL A 38 -11.68 8.00 0.11
N THR A 39 -11.22 9.22 0.40
CA THR A 39 -11.04 9.69 1.78
C THR A 39 -11.51 11.13 1.94
N GLU A 40 -11.61 11.55 3.20
CA GLU A 40 -11.70 12.96 3.54
C GLU A 40 -10.38 13.70 3.22
N PRO A 41 -10.44 15.00 2.94
CA PRO A 41 -9.26 15.83 2.76
C PRO A 41 -8.46 15.96 4.07
N ALA A 42 -7.14 16.07 3.96
CA ALA A 42 -6.25 16.15 5.14
C ALA A 42 -6.48 17.40 6.01
N TYR A 43 -7.10 18.44 5.47
CA TYR A 43 -7.46 19.67 6.18
C TYR A 43 -8.85 19.61 6.82
N ALA A 44 -9.57 18.49 6.74
CA ALA A 44 -10.90 18.34 7.34
C ALA A 44 -10.86 18.54 8.88
N GLU A 45 -9.72 18.26 9.53
CA GLU A 45 -9.53 18.50 10.97
C GLU A 45 -9.37 20.00 11.33
N LEU A 46 -9.03 20.84 10.34
CA LEU A 46 -8.72 22.26 10.53
C LEU A 46 -9.90 23.18 10.18
N ILE A 47 -10.86 22.67 9.40
CA ILE A 47 -11.98 23.43 8.87
C ILE A 47 -13.27 22.67 9.17
N GLU A 48 -14.19 23.28 9.91
CA GLU A 48 -15.51 22.70 10.17
C GLU A 48 -16.37 22.68 8.89
N ASN A 49 -17.19 21.64 8.72
CA ASN A 49 -18.15 21.47 7.62
C ASN A 49 -17.55 21.27 6.21
N VAL A 50 -16.43 20.56 6.09
CA VAL A 50 -15.91 20.18 4.77
C VAL A 50 -16.76 19.06 4.18
N THR A 51 -17.49 19.35 3.11
CA THR A 51 -18.28 18.36 2.33
C THR A 51 -17.51 17.78 1.14
N GLU A 52 -16.23 18.09 1.04
CA GLU A 52 -15.38 17.68 -0.07
C GLU A 52 -14.85 16.26 0.15
N THR A 53 -14.62 15.53 -0.94
CA THR A 53 -14.07 14.19 -0.90
C THR A 53 -12.89 14.10 -1.86
N VAL A 54 -11.82 13.44 -1.42
CA VAL A 54 -10.61 13.27 -2.22
C VAL A 54 -10.58 11.85 -2.77
N VAL A 55 -10.50 11.75 -4.10
CA VAL A 55 -10.25 10.48 -4.79
C VAL A 55 -8.76 10.40 -5.10
N ARG A 56 -8.12 9.34 -4.60
CA ARG A 56 -6.73 8.98 -4.95
C ARG A 56 -6.75 7.74 -5.81
N GLU A 57 -5.81 7.67 -6.74
CA GLU A 57 -5.55 6.47 -7.52
C GLU A 57 -4.19 5.90 -7.13
N GLY A 58 -4.08 4.57 -7.17
CA GLY A 58 -2.85 3.89 -6.82
C GLY A 58 -2.72 2.53 -7.49
N ARG A 59 -1.50 2.00 -7.48
CA ARG A 59 -1.17 0.68 -8.02
C ARG A 59 -0.43 -0.13 -6.97
N VAL A 60 -0.98 -1.29 -6.62
CA VAL A 60 -0.29 -2.29 -5.79
C VAL A 60 0.33 -3.33 -6.72
N ILE A 61 1.65 -3.47 -6.63
CA ILE A 61 2.41 -4.48 -7.38
C ILE A 61 2.99 -5.44 -6.36
N ALA A 62 2.57 -6.71 -6.43
CA ALA A 62 3.21 -7.78 -5.67
C ALA A 62 3.89 -8.72 -6.66
N GLU A 63 5.21 -8.72 -6.65
CA GLU A 63 6.02 -9.54 -7.54
C GLU A 63 5.88 -11.04 -7.22
N LYS A 64 6.20 -11.87 -8.22
CA LYS A 64 6.23 -13.32 -8.04
C LYS A 64 7.15 -13.68 -6.87
N PRO A 65 6.71 -14.51 -5.91
CA PRO A 65 7.58 -15.00 -4.84
C PRO A 65 8.80 -15.73 -5.42
N ARG A 66 10.01 -15.36 -4.98
CA ARG A 66 11.26 -15.99 -5.39
C ARG A 66 12.04 -16.45 -4.17
N ILE A 67 12.57 -17.67 -4.22
CA ILE A 67 13.57 -18.13 -3.25
C ILE A 67 14.88 -17.45 -3.62
N VAL A 68 15.46 -16.74 -2.66
CA VAL A 68 16.72 -16.02 -2.82
C VAL A 68 17.75 -16.59 -1.88
N THR A 69 19.00 -16.69 -2.34
CA THR A 69 20.11 -17.04 -1.45
C THR A 69 20.51 -15.81 -0.62
N PRO A 70 21.09 -15.98 0.58
CA PRO A 70 21.58 -14.85 1.38
C PRO A 70 22.53 -13.93 0.62
N TYR A 71 23.34 -14.51 -0.29
CA TYR A 71 24.26 -13.76 -1.15
C TYR A 71 23.54 -12.88 -2.19
N TYR A 72 22.33 -13.24 -2.63
CA TYR A 72 21.54 -12.41 -3.53
C TYR A 72 20.99 -11.17 -2.83
N LEU A 73 20.56 -11.30 -1.57
CA LEU A 73 20.01 -10.19 -0.78
C LEU A 73 21.02 -9.06 -0.52
N SER A 74 22.32 -9.35 -0.52
CA SER A 74 23.37 -8.34 -0.32
C SER A 74 23.62 -7.47 -1.56
N ARG A 75 23.10 -7.85 -2.73
CA ARG A 75 23.26 -7.15 -4.02
C ARG A 75 21.91 -6.72 -4.61
N LEU A 76 20.97 -6.32 -3.77
CA LEU A 76 19.70 -5.75 -4.24
C LEU A 76 19.93 -4.34 -4.77
N GLU A 77 19.39 -4.04 -5.95
CA GLU A 77 19.39 -2.71 -6.54
C GLU A 77 18.69 -1.72 -5.60
N GLY A 78 19.32 -0.58 -5.32
CA GLY A 78 18.83 0.39 -4.34
C GLY A 78 19.09 0.02 -2.88
N PHE A 79 19.85 -1.04 -2.61
CA PHE A 79 20.36 -1.38 -1.28
C PHE A 79 21.90 -1.51 -1.32
N SER A 80 22.53 -1.62 -0.15
CA SER A 80 23.99 -1.73 0.00
C SER A 80 24.77 -0.48 -0.47
N LEU A 81 26.06 -0.62 -0.82
CA LEU A 81 26.92 0.50 -1.21
C LEU A 81 26.40 1.26 -2.44
N ASP A 82 25.67 0.57 -3.32
CA ASP A 82 25.10 1.14 -4.55
C ASP A 82 23.97 2.14 -4.27
N ALA A 83 23.37 2.11 -3.07
CA ALA A 83 22.29 3.01 -2.64
C ALA A 83 22.76 4.34 -2.04
N LYS A 84 24.07 4.53 -1.83
CA LYS A 84 24.63 5.71 -1.15
C LYS A 84 24.79 6.95 -2.06
N ARG A 85 24.14 6.98 -3.22
CA ARG A 85 24.36 8.01 -4.23
C ARG A 85 23.20 8.97 -4.38
#